data_AF-A0A6A9QEF7-F1
#
_entry.id   AF-A0A6A9QEF7-F1
#
_cell.length_a   1.000
_cell.length_b   1.000
_cell.length_c   1.000
_cell.angle_alpha   90.00
_cell.angle_beta   90.00
_cell.angle_gamma   90.00
#
_symmetry.space_group_name_H-M   'P 1'
#
loop_
_entity.id
_entity.type
_entity.pdbx_description
1 polymer ?
#
loop_
_entity_poly.entity_id
_entity_poly.type
_entity_poly.pdbx_seq_one_letter_code
_entity_poly.pdbx_strand_id
1 'polypeptide(L)'
;MINYPVPLGRPKIGSSGLTGHWRLMKPVIDYSKCTKCRLCVIYCPENTIDLLEGFDVRIDYDYCKGCGVCAQICPQKAIQMVPEVK
;
A
#
# COMPACT_ATOMS: atom_id res chain seq x y z
N MET A 1 7.38 -14.93 7.13
CA MET A 1 6.69 -13.77 7.75
C MET A 1 7.71 -12.65 7.83
N ILE A 2 7.46 -11.50 7.21
CA ILE A 2 8.38 -10.35 7.33
C ILE A 2 8.34 -9.89 8.79
N ASN A 3 9.48 -9.88 9.47
CA ASN A 3 9.56 -9.48 10.87
C ASN A 3 9.83 -7.97 10.91
N TYR A 4 8.78 -7.15 11.06
CA TYR A 4 8.99 -5.70 11.18
C TYR A 4 9.49 -5.36 12.58
N PRO A 5 10.46 -4.44 12.71
CA PRO A 5 10.93 -3.95 14.00
C PRO A 5 9.89 -3.07 14.73
N VAL A 6 8.65 -2.98 14.24
CA VAL A 6 7.57 -2.12 14.77
C VAL A 6 6.24 -2.89 14.81
N PRO A 7 5.39 -2.66 15.83
CA PRO A 7 4.10 -3.35 15.98
C PRO A 7 3.04 -2.76 15.03
N LEU A 8 3.19 -3.03 13.74
CA LEU A 8 2.19 -2.68 12.73
C LEU A 8 1.16 -3.81 12.59
N GLY A 9 -0.12 -3.46 12.57
CA GLY A 9 -1.19 -4.39 12.19
C GLY A 9 -0.99 -4.92 10.77
N ARG A 10 -1.67 -5.99 10.39
CA ARG A 10 -1.71 -6.44 8.99
C ARG A 10 -3.12 -6.86 8.62
N PRO A 11 -3.53 -6.68 7.36
CA PRO A 11 -4.76 -7.27 6.87
C PRO A 11 -4.69 -8.79 7.07
N LYS A 12 -5.80 -9.34 7.55
CA LYS A 12 -6.06 -10.78 7.61
C LYS A 12 -7.39 -11.02 6.92
N ILE A 13 -7.62 -12.27 6.50
CA ILE A 13 -8.90 -12.71 5.94
C ILE A 13 -9.99 -12.43 6.98
N GLY A 14 -10.84 -11.44 6.69
CA GLY A 14 -12.01 -11.08 7.50
C GLY A 14 -13.28 -11.75 6.97
N SER A 15 -14.44 -11.33 7.50
CA SER A 15 -15.76 -11.81 7.05
C SER A 15 -16.04 -11.54 5.58
N SER A 16 -15.49 -10.47 5.01
CA SER A 16 -15.63 -10.11 3.59
C SER A 16 -14.60 -10.75 2.66
N GLY A 17 -13.74 -11.65 3.16
CA GLY A 17 -12.70 -12.28 2.33
C GLY A 17 -11.63 -11.29 1.85
N LEU A 18 -11.27 -11.38 0.57
CA LEU A 18 -10.29 -10.49 -0.08
C LEU A 18 -10.94 -9.16 -0.49
N THR A 19 -10.51 -8.06 0.13
CA THR A 19 -11.08 -6.72 -0.11
C THR A 19 -10.53 -6.03 -1.35
N GLY A 20 -9.53 -6.62 -2.03
CA GLY A 20 -8.91 -6.05 -3.22
C GLY A 20 -9.86 -5.91 -4.41
N HIS A 21 -10.94 -6.68 -4.43
CA HIS A 21 -11.96 -6.58 -5.47
C HIS A 21 -12.78 -5.28 -5.43
N TRP A 22 -12.67 -4.47 -4.37
CA TRP A 22 -13.46 -3.25 -4.20
C TRP A 22 -12.89 -2.05 -4.96
N ARG A 23 -11.69 -2.18 -5.54
CA ARG A 23 -11.02 -1.09 -6.27
C ARG A 23 -11.72 -0.77 -7.58
N LEU A 24 -11.97 0.51 -7.79
CA LEU A 24 -12.12 1.11 -9.12
C LEU A 24 -10.78 1.68 -9.64
N MET A 25 -9.92 2.12 -8.72
CA MET A 25 -8.59 2.68 -8.98
C MET A 25 -7.55 1.92 -8.15
N LYS A 26 -6.34 1.74 -8.68
CA LYS A 26 -5.19 1.20 -7.94
C LYS A 26 -4.03 2.21 -7.85
N PRO A 27 -3.34 2.29 -6.70
CA PRO A 27 -2.08 3.02 -6.60
C PRO A 27 -0.96 2.27 -7.33
N VAL A 28 -0.12 2.94 -8.10
CA VAL A 28 1.10 2.38 -8.73
C VAL A 28 2.30 3.22 -8.29
N ILE A 29 3.35 2.55 -7.81
CA ILE A 29 4.56 3.19 -7.29
C ILE A 29 5.60 3.33 -8.42
N ASP A 30 6.06 4.56 -8.64
CA ASP A 30 7.26 4.89 -9.40
C ASP A 30 8.48 4.79 -8.48
N TYR A 31 9.15 3.63 -8.52
CA TYR A 31 10.30 3.34 -7.66
C TYR A 31 11.50 4.26 -7.91
N SER A 32 11.60 4.89 -9.10
CA SER A 32 12.68 5.83 -9.39
C SER A 32 12.58 7.12 -8.57
N LYS A 33 11.37 7.49 -8.13
CA LYS A 33 11.10 8.68 -7.30
C LYS A 33 10.95 8.35 -5.82
N CYS A 34 10.81 7.07 -5.48
CA CYS A 34 10.56 6.65 -4.11
C CYS A 34 11.82 6.81 -3.25
N THR A 35 11.76 7.66 -2.22
CA THR A 35 12.86 7.87 -1.26
C THR A 35 12.82 6.93 -0.06
N LYS A 36 11.94 5.93 -0.07
CA LYS A 36 11.75 4.97 1.04
C LYS A 36 11.44 5.66 2.39
N CYS A 37 10.74 6.79 2.38
CA CYS A 37 10.38 7.54 3.59
C CYS A 37 9.33 6.85 4.48
N ARG A 38 8.58 5.88 3.93
CA ARG A 38 7.57 5.04 4.61
C ARG A 38 6.29 5.74 5.08
N LEU A 39 6.06 6.99 4.71
CA LEU A 39 4.79 7.67 5.03
C LEU A 39 3.58 6.91 4.47
N CYS A 40 3.67 6.38 3.24
CA CYS A 40 2.59 5.57 2.67
C CYS A 40 2.24 4.34 3.52
N VAL A 41 3.23 3.69 4.14
CA VAL A 41 3.04 2.54 5.03
C VAL A 41 2.30 2.96 6.29
N ILE A 42 2.78 4.03 6.95
CA ILE A 42 2.23 4.52 8.22
C ILE A 42 0.78 5.00 8.06
N TYR A 43 0.48 5.67 6.96
CA TYR A 43 -0.84 6.28 6.72
C TYR A 43 -1.83 5.35 5.99
N CYS A 44 -1.43 4.13 5.61
CA CYS A 44 -2.36 3.20 4.97
C CYS A 44 -3.42 2.75 5.98
N PRO A 45 -4.71 3.11 5.81
CA PRO A 45 -5.74 2.78 6.80
C PRO A 45 -6.02 1.27 6.89
N GLU A 46 -5.73 0.54 5.81
CA GLU A 46 -5.92 -0.92 5.71
C GLU A 46 -4.62 -1.69 5.98
N ASN A 47 -3.50 -0.98 6.16
CA ASN A 47 -2.17 -1.55 6.33
C ASN A 47 -1.76 -2.54 5.22
N THR A 48 -2.10 -2.23 3.97
CA THR A 48 -1.86 -3.07 2.79
C THR A 48 -0.58 -2.68 2.04
N ILE A 49 0.35 -1.99 2.69
CA ILE A 49 1.64 -1.63 2.09
C ILE A 49 2.73 -2.28 2.93
N ASP A 50 3.29 -3.35 2.40
CA ASP A 50 4.42 -4.04 2.97
C ASP A 50 5.66 -3.16 2.91
N LEU A 51 6.45 -3.21 3.97
CA LEU A 51 7.82 -2.78 4.04
C LEU A 51 8.72 -4.02 3.75
N LEU A 52 9.67 -3.93 2.86
CA LEU A 52 10.56 -5.05 2.53
C LEU A 52 11.94 -4.79 3.14
N GLU A 53 12.85 -5.75 2.99
CA GLU A 53 14.25 -5.52 3.28
C GLU A 53 14.79 -4.32 2.48
N GLY A 54 15.76 -3.60 3.04
CA GLY A 54 16.27 -2.38 2.39
C GLY A 54 15.28 -1.21 2.36
N PHE A 55 14.22 -1.27 3.19
CA PHE A 55 13.15 -0.28 3.31
C PHE A 55 12.29 -0.10 2.04
N ASP A 56 12.32 -1.06 1.12
CA ASP A 56 11.44 -1.02 -0.04
C ASP A 56 9.98 -1.19 0.35
N VAL A 57 9.07 -0.84 -0.55
CA VAL A 57 7.64 -0.93 -0.29
C VAL A 57 6.92 -1.68 -1.40
N ARG A 58 5.92 -2.48 -1.04
CA ARG A 58 5.08 -3.21 -1.98
C ARG A 58 3.63 -3.12 -1.54
N ILE A 59 2.73 -2.90 -2.49
CA ILE A 59 1.30 -2.85 -2.21
C ILE A 59 0.74 -4.26 -2.31
N ASP A 60 0.03 -4.69 -1.28
CA ASP A 60 -0.79 -5.89 -1.28
C ASP A 60 -2.13 -5.59 -1.96
N TYR A 61 -2.24 -5.97 -3.23
CA TYR A 61 -3.45 -5.80 -4.03
C TYR A 61 -4.55 -6.83 -3.72
N ASP A 62 -4.33 -7.81 -2.85
CA ASP A 62 -5.40 -8.71 -2.42
C ASP A 62 -6.33 -8.02 -1.41
N TYR A 63 -5.83 -7.01 -0.71
CA TYR A 63 -6.59 -6.26 0.29
C TYR A 63 -6.68 -4.75 0.06
N CYS A 64 -5.79 -4.15 -0.76
CA CYS A 64 -5.82 -2.71 -1.03
C CYS A 64 -7.18 -2.28 -1.59
N LYS A 65 -7.86 -1.33 -0.94
CA LYS A 65 -9.16 -0.82 -1.40
C LYS A 65 -9.06 0.32 -2.42
N GLY A 66 -7.85 0.78 -2.74
CA GLY A 66 -7.66 1.85 -3.72
C GLY A 66 -8.07 3.24 -3.24
N CYS A 67 -8.05 3.48 -1.92
CA CYS A 67 -8.53 4.74 -1.30
C CYS A 67 -7.69 5.98 -1.64
N GLY A 68 -6.47 5.82 -2.18
CA GLY A 68 -5.63 6.94 -2.62
C GLY A 68 -4.89 7.71 -1.52
N VAL A 69 -5.06 7.37 -0.24
CA VAL A 69 -4.36 8.04 0.89
C VAL A 69 -2.83 7.98 0.70
N CYS A 70 -2.29 6.85 0.25
CA CYS A 70 -0.85 6.70 -0.02
C CYS A 70 -0.35 7.64 -1.12
N ALA A 71 -1.15 7.89 -2.16
CA ALA A 71 -0.81 8.83 -3.22
C ALA A 71 -0.85 10.28 -2.72
N GLN A 72 -1.86 10.64 -1.94
CA GLN A 72 -2.01 11.97 -1.37
C GLN A 72 -0.87 12.34 -0.41
N ILE A 73 -0.46 11.41 0.45
CA ILE A 73 0.57 11.67 1.47
C ILE A 73 2.00 11.59 0.94
N CYS A 74 2.22 11.05 -0.27
CA CYS A 74 3.56 10.86 -0.80
C CYS A 74 4.21 12.21 -1.16
N PRO A 75 5.25 12.67 -0.42
CA PRO A 75 5.85 13.98 -0.68
C PRO A 75 6.57 14.04 -2.04
N GLN A 76 7.03 12.90 -2.53
CA GLN A 76 7.72 12.77 -3.82
C GLN A 76 6.76 12.60 -5.00
N LYS A 77 5.45 12.53 -4.75
CA LYS A 77 4.44 12.17 -5.76
C LYS A 77 4.83 10.91 -6.55
N ALA A 78 5.46 9.96 -5.85
CA ALA A 78 5.95 8.72 -6.43
C ALA A 78 4.84 7.66 -6.58
N ILE A 79 3.58 7.99 -6.23
CA ILE A 79 2.46 7.05 -6.29
C ILE A 79 1.34 7.70 -7.12
N GLN A 80 0.97 7.06 -8.23
CA GLN A 80 -0.09 7.50 -9.13
C GLN A 80 -1.32 6.60 -8.94
N MET A 81 -2.52 7.19 -8.88
CA MET A 81 -3.76 6.43 -8.97
C MET A 81 -4.11 6.20 -10.44
N VAL A 82 -4.28 4.94 -10.84
CA VAL A 82 -4.67 4.53 -12.20
C VAL A 82 -5.93 3.67 -12.17
N PRO A 83 -6.73 3.62 -13.24
CA PRO A 83 -7.88 2.72 -13.32
C PRO A 83 -7.48 1.26 -13.08
N GLU A 84 -8.28 0.55 -12.29
CA GLU A 84 -8.13 -0.88 -12.12
C GLU A 84 -8.78 -1.59 -13.33
N VAL A 85 -7.94 -2.10 -14.23
CA VAL A 85 -8.36 -2.99 -15.31
C VAL A 85 -8.09 -4.42 -14.85
N LYS A 86 -9.14 -5.24 -14.79
CA LYS A 86 -9.05 -6.68 -14.55
C LYS A 86 -9.13 -7.43 -15.88
#